data_AF-A0A0J5FPP6-F1
#
_entry.id   AF-A0A0J5FPP6-F1
#
_cell.length_a   1.000
_cell.length_b   1.000
_cell.length_c   1.000
_cell.angle_alpha   90.00
_cell.angle_beta   90.00
_cell.angle_gamma   90.00
#
_symmetry.space_group_name_H-M   'P 1'
#
loop_
_entity.id
_entity.type
_entity.pdbx_description
1 polymer ?
#
loop_
_entity_poly.entity_id
_entity_poly.type
_entity_poly.pdbx_seq_one_letter_code
_entity_poly.pdbx_strand_id
1 'polypeptide(L)'
;VNAYKVCLNFSVWLLSSSEEIKYTYSSYGVADGTCQCFLFIEPLKTGIETINVKFDTPDIIIDDVVKNSIPINNPITNKVLSYKLTSNKAFRTNFSINASGSGISMEQINNTIVFVDPLTFE
;
A
#
# COMPACT_ATOMS: atom_id res chain seq x y z
N VAL A 1 3.93 27.01 8.59
CA VAL A 1 3.73 25.57 8.90
C VAL A 1 4.71 24.78 8.06
N ASN A 2 5.83 24.36 8.64
CA ASN A 2 6.82 23.52 7.95
C ASN A 2 6.36 22.07 8.05
N ALA A 3 5.52 21.63 7.10
CA ALA A 3 5.24 20.20 6.95
C ALA A 3 6.56 19.53 6.50
N TYR A 4 7.17 18.76 7.40
CA TYR A 4 8.32 17.94 7.05
C TYR A 4 7.88 16.95 5.97
N LYS A 5 8.29 17.21 4.73
CA LYS A 5 8.21 16.23 3.64
C LYS A 5 9.15 15.10 3.99
N VAL A 6 8.66 14.09 4.72
CA VAL A 6 9.37 12.82 4.84
C VAL A 6 9.52 12.32 3.41
N CYS A 7 10.76 12.31 2.89
CA CYS A 7 11.03 11.78 1.56
C CYS A 7 10.67 10.30 1.58
N LEU A 8 9.51 9.97 1.02
CA LEU A 8 9.09 8.60 0.79
C LEU A 8 10.05 8.02 -0.25
N ASN A 9 10.98 7.19 0.22
CA ASN A 9 11.95 6.55 -0.65
C ASN A 9 11.31 5.35 -1.35
N PHE A 10 10.85 5.55 -2.59
CA PHE A 10 10.31 4.51 -3.46
C PHE A 10 11.39 3.79 -4.30
N SER A 11 12.68 4.02 -4.03
CA SER A 11 13.75 3.44 -4.86
C SER A 11 13.94 1.93 -4.67
N VAL A 12 13.34 1.33 -3.63
CA VAL A 12 13.44 -0.11 -3.37
C VAL A 12 12.10 -0.77 -3.67
N TRP A 13 12.12 -1.62 -4.70
CA TRP A 13 11.02 -2.52 -4.99
C TRP A 13 11.32 -3.92 -4.45
N LEU A 14 10.30 -4.52 -3.87
CA LEU A 14 10.31 -5.86 -3.29
C LEU A 14 9.58 -6.82 -4.25
N LEU A 15 9.93 -8.11 -4.18
CA LEU A 15 9.29 -9.17 -4.95
C LEU A 15 8.50 -10.10 -4.02
N SER A 16 7.43 -10.71 -4.51
CA SER A 16 6.83 -11.88 -3.84
C SER A 16 7.77 -13.07 -3.90
N SER A 17 7.61 -14.05 -3.00
CA SER A 17 8.52 -15.19 -2.86
C SER A 17 8.67 -16.03 -4.14
N SER A 18 7.62 -16.10 -4.97
CA SER A 18 7.68 -16.75 -6.28
C SER A 18 7.51 -15.77 -7.46
N GLU A 19 7.78 -14.49 -7.24
CA GLU A 19 7.89 -13.43 -8.28
C GLU A 19 6.61 -13.23 -9.11
N GLU A 20 5.43 -13.46 -8.53
CA GLU A 20 4.12 -13.14 -9.11
C GLU A 20 3.90 -11.64 -9.21
N ILE A 21 4.33 -10.89 -8.20
CA ILE A 21 4.19 -9.44 -8.13
C ILE A 21 5.48 -8.79 -7.63
N LYS A 22 5.64 -7.53 -8.01
CA LYS A 22 6.63 -6.60 -7.49
C LYS A 22 5.89 -5.44 -6.84
N TYR A 23 6.38 -4.93 -5.71
CA TYR A 23 5.68 -3.89 -4.97
C TYR A 23 6.64 -2.96 -4.22
N THR A 24 6.19 -1.75 -3.93
CA THR A 24 6.89 -0.81 -3.05
C THR A 24 5.86 0.06 -2.35
N TYR A 25 6.17 0.53 -1.14
CA TYR A 25 5.21 1.25 -0.34
C TYR A 25 5.88 2.23 0.63
N SER A 26 5.14 3.26 1.02
CA SER A 26 5.48 4.16 2.11
C SER A 26 5.37 3.45 3.46
N SER A 27 6.47 3.29 4.20
CA SER A 27 6.44 2.72 5.55
C SER A 27 6.00 3.71 6.63
N TYR A 28 6.12 5.02 6.37
CA TYR A 28 5.77 6.09 7.30
C TYR A 28 5.04 7.23 6.59
N GLY A 29 4.04 7.81 7.28
CA GLY A 29 3.26 8.96 6.84
C GLY A 29 2.88 9.88 8.00
N VAL A 30 2.32 11.05 7.69
CA VAL A 30 1.78 11.99 8.69
C VAL A 30 0.25 11.93 8.66
N ALA A 31 -0.36 11.92 9.84
CA ALA A 31 -1.80 11.83 10.04
C ALA A 31 -2.52 13.19 9.95
N ASP A 32 -2.18 14.03 8.97
CA ASP A 32 -2.73 15.38 8.78
C ASP A 32 -3.84 15.46 7.70
N GLY A 33 -4.29 14.31 7.19
CA GLY A 33 -5.24 14.20 6.08
C GLY A 33 -4.70 14.60 4.71
N THR A 34 -3.47 15.11 4.64
CA THR A 34 -2.90 15.77 3.45
C THR A 34 -1.66 15.05 2.93
N CYS A 35 -0.81 14.54 3.83
CA CYS A 35 0.39 13.80 3.52
C CYS A 35 0.05 12.51 2.79
N GLN A 36 0.47 12.41 1.53
CA GLN A 36 0.20 11.27 0.67
C GLN A 36 1.31 10.24 0.80
N CYS A 37 0.95 9.09 1.37
CA CYS A 37 1.70 7.85 1.24
C CYS A 37 1.25 7.13 -0.03
N PHE A 38 2.10 6.24 -0.55
CA PHE A 38 1.79 5.49 -1.75
C PHE A 38 2.06 4.00 -1.56
N LEU A 39 1.22 3.19 -2.21
CA LEU A 39 1.44 1.76 -2.44
C LEU A 39 1.43 1.53 -3.95
N PHE A 40 2.52 0.97 -4.45
CA PHE A 40 2.66 0.56 -5.84
C PHE A 40 2.74 -0.96 -5.95
N ILE A 41 2.00 -1.53 -6.89
CA ILE A 41 1.99 -2.97 -7.16
C ILE A 41 2.08 -3.18 -8.68
N GLU A 42 2.99 -4.04 -9.12
CA GLU A 42 3.17 -4.43 -10.51
C GLU A 42 3.04 -5.97 -10.59
N PRO A 43 1.99 -6.49 -11.25
CA PRO A 43 1.88 -7.92 -11.51
C PRO A 43 2.90 -8.33 -12.56
N LEU A 44 3.70 -9.35 -12.28
CA LEU A 44 4.76 -9.83 -13.18
C LEU A 44 4.38 -11.09 -13.96
N LYS A 45 3.41 -11.87 -13.47
CA LYS A 45 2.91 -13.07 -14.16
C LYS A 45 1.55 -12.84 -14.80
N THR A 46 1.33 -13.52 -15.92
CA THR A 46 0.00 -13.71 -16.51
C THR A 46 -0.79 -14.74 -15.69
N GLY A 47 -2.12 -14.65 -15.68
CA GLY A 47 -2.99 -15.59 -14.96
C GLY A 47 -3.40 -15.14 -13.55
N ILE A 48 -2.90 -13.99 -13.08
CA ILE A 48 -3.44 -13.33 -11.88
C ILE A 48 -4.82 -12.78 -12.22
N GLU A 49 -5.84 -13.29 -11.53
CA GLU A 49 -7.24 -12.88 -11.69
C GLU A 49 -7.61 -11.83 -10.64
N THR A 50 -7.06 -11.97 -9.43
CA THR A 50 -7.27 -10.98 -8.37
C THR A 50 -5.99 -10.67 -7.62
N ILE A 51 -5.84 -9.40 -7.22
CA ILE A 51 -4.92 -8.98 -6.16
C ILE A 51 -5.78 -8.33 -5.08
N ASN A 52 -5.58 -8.73 -3.84
CA ASN A 52 -6.27 -8.14 -2.70
C ASN A 52 -5.25 -7.57 -1.72
N VAL A 53 -5.35 -6.26 -1.47
CA VAL A 53 -4.64 -5.60 -0.38
C VAL A 53 -5.61 -5.37 0.76
N LYS A 54 -5.25 -5.75 1.98
CA LYS A 54 -6.09 -5.57 3.18
C LYS A 54 -5.29 -4.93 4.30
N PHE A 55 -5.81 -3.86 4.86
CA PHE A 55 -5.26 -3.15 6.01
C PHE A 55 -6.00 -3.56 7.29
N ASP A 56 -5.27 -3.72 8.38
CA ASP A 56 -5.80 -4.05 9.71
C ASP A 56 -6.21 -2.78 10.48
N THR A 57 -6.85 -1.84 9.78
CA THR A 57 -7.39 -0.61 10.37
C THR A 57 -8.55 -0.07 9.53
N PRO A 58 -9.61 0.48 10.15
CA PRO A 58 -10.64 1.23 9.45
C PRO A 58 -10.25 2.69 9.18
N ASP A 59 -9.19 3.20 9.80
CA ASP A 59 -8.85 4.64 9.81
C ASP A 59 -7.96 5.08 8.61
N ILE A 60 -7.66 4.15 7.70
CA ILE A 60 -6.91 4.45 6.47
C ILE A 60 -7.85 4.96 5.38
N ILE A 61 -7.40 5.98 4.66
CA ILE A 61 -8.08 6.53 3.48
C ILE A 61 -7.29 6.09 2.26
N ILE A 62 -7.96 5.43 1.33
CA ILE A 62 -7.38 4.90 0.10
C ILE A 62 -8.09 5.57 -1.08
N ASP A 63 -7.33 6.31 -1.89
CA ASP A 63 -7.83 7.12 -3.01
C ASP A 63 -9.04 8.00 -2.61
N ASP A 64 -8.88 8.73 -1.52
CA ASP A 64 -9.88 9.65 -0.93
C ASP A 64 -11.13 8.98 -0.36
N VAL A 65 -11.15 7.65 -0.23
CA VAL A 65 -12.27 6.90 0.36
C VAL A 65 -11.80 6.13 1.60
N VAL A 66 -12.56 6.21 2.69
CA VAL A 66 -12.35 5.37 3.89
C VAL A 66 -12.71 3.93 3.55
N LYS A 67 -11.70 3.09 3.37
CA LYS A 67 -11.84 1.65 3.12
C LYS A 67 -10.57 0.95 3.57
N ASN A 68 -10.70 -0.29 4.05
CA ASN A 68 -9.58 -1.09 4.54
C ASN A 68 -9.08 -2.11 3.53
N SER A 69 -9.57 -2.10 2.29
CA SER A 69 -9.16 -3.06 1.27
C SER A 69 -9.16 -2.50 -0.14
N ILE A 70 -8.32 -3.09 -0.98
CA ILE A 70 -8.17 -2.79 -2.40
C ILE A 70 -8.35 -4.09 -3.19
N PRO A 71 -9.57 -4.41 -3.63
CA PRO A 71 -9.78 -5.51 -4.56
C PRO A 71 -9.42 -5.06 -5.97
N ILE A 72 -8.53 -5.80 -6.62
CA ILE A 72 -8.04 -5.53 -7.97
C ILE A 72 -8.38 -6.73 -8.82
N ASN A 73 -9.31 -6.56 -9.76
CA ASN A 73 -9.77 -7.64 -10.62
C ASN A 73 -9.11 -7.52 -12.01
N ASN A 74 -8.68 -8.65 -12.55
CA ASN A 74 -8.01 -8.80 -13.84
C ASN A 74 -6.86 -7.78 -14.04
N PRO A 75 -5.88 -7.75 -13.12
CA PRO A 75 -4.76 -6.83 -13.25
C PRO A 75 -3.96 -7.12 -14.51
N ILE A 76 -3.51 -6.05 -15.18
CA ILE A 76 -2.72 -6.16 -16.41
C ILE A 76 -1.25 -6.40 -16.02
N THR A 77 -0.66 -7.47 -16.53
CA THR A 77 0.76 -7.78 -16.34
C THR A 77 1.66 -6.62 -16.80
N ASN A 78 2.71 -6.33 -16.02
CA ASN A 78 3.66 -5.22 -16.20
C ASN A 78 3.03 -3.82 -16.17
N LYS A 79 1.78 -3.69 -15.71
CA LYS A 79 1.15 -2.39 -15.46
C LYS A 79 1.27 -2.07 -13.97
N VAL A 80 1.95 -0.96 -13.67
CA VAL A 80 2.01 -0.43 -12.30
C VAL A 80 0.64 0.08 -11.88
N LEU A 81 0.15 -0.45 -10.77
CA LEU A 81 -1.02 0.01 -10.03
C LEU A 81 -0.53 0.93 -8.91
N SER A 82 -1.19 2.06 -8.71
CA SER A 82 -0.80 3.09 -7.75
C SER A 82 -1.99 3.44 -6.86
N TYR A 83 -1.77 3.44 -5.55
CA TYR A 83 -2.79 3.76 -4.55
C TYR A 83 -2.28 4.86 -3.63
N LYS A 84 -3.07 5.92 -3.49
CA LYS A 84 -2.81 6.98 -2.52
C LYS A 84 -3.37 6.57 -1.17
N LEU A 85 -2.53 6.65 -0.15
CA LEU A 85 -2.87 6.35 1.24
C LEU A 85 -2.74 7.63 2.07
N THR A 86 -3.78 8.00 2.79
CA THR A 86 -3.75 9.12 3.76
C THR A 86 -4.42 8.70 5.07
N SER A 87 -4.23 9.49 6.12
CA SER A 87 -4.99 9.34 7.36
C SER A 87 -5.13 10.67 8.10
N ASN A 88 -6.19 10.78 8.90
CA ASN A 88 -6.43 11.86 9.87
C ASN A 88 -6.13 11.43 11.32
N LYS A 89 -5.63 10.21 11.54
CA LYS A 89 -5.32 9.67 12.87
C LYS A 89 -3.96 8.99 12.88
N ALA A 90 -3.18 9.23 13.94
CA ALA A 90 -1.95 8.50 14.15
C ALA A 90 -2.24 7.05 14.55
N PHE A 91 -1.59 6.10 13.88
CA PHE A 91 -1.66 4.67 14.21
C PHE A 91 -0.51 3.91 13.55
N ARG A 92 -0.30 2.68 14.05
CA ARG A 92 0.47 1.64 13.38
C ARG A 92 -0.49 0.55 12.93
N THR A 93 -0.45 0.16 11.66
CA THR A 93 -1.30 -0.92 11.14
C THR A 93 -0.49 -1.86 10.26
N ASN A 94 -0.89 -3.13 10.25
CA ASN A 94 -0.38 -4.11 9.31
C ASN A 94 -1.26 -4.10 8.05
N PHE A 95 -0.68 -4.54 6.95
CA PHE A 95 -1.44 -4.86 5.75
C PHE A 95 -0.87 -6.07 5.05
N SER A 96 -1.75 -6.80 4.38
CA SER A 96 -1.39 -7.97 3.58
C SER A 96 -1.65 -7.75 2.11
N ILE A 97 -0.80 -8.32 1.25
CA ILE A 97 -1.04 -8.42 -0.20
C ILE A 97 -1.13 -9.90 -0.57
N ASN A 98 -2.23 -10.28 -1.23
CA ASN A 98 -2.45 -11.61 -1.79
C ASN A 98 -2.77 -11.50 -3.27
N ALA A 99 -2.33 -12.48 -4.05
CA ALA A 99 -2.74 -12.66 -5.44
C ALA A 99 -3.29 -14.06 -5.65
N SER A 100 -4.35 -14.18 -6.45
CA SER A 100 -4.94 -15.47 -6.83
C SER A 100 -5.28 -15.50 -8.31
N GLY A 101 -5.37 -16.71 -8.85
CA GLY A 101 -5.75 -16.95 -10.24
C GLY A 101 -5.19 -18.28 -10.74
N SER A 102 -5.42 -18.58 -12.01
CA SER A 102 -4.95 -19.82 -12.62
C SER A 102 -3.43 -19.93 -12.62
N GLY A 103 -2.90 -20.95 -11.95
CA GLY A 103 -1.45 -21.18 -11.85
C GLY A 103 -0.70 -20.25 -10.88
N ILE A 104 -1.42 -19.48 -10.06
CA ILE A 104 -0.85 -18.58 -9.06
C ILE A 104 -0.83 -19.28 -7.69
N SER A 105 0.38 -19.44 -7.12
CA SER A 105 0.60 -19.97 -5.76
C SER A 105 1.48 -19.00 -4.98
N MET A 106 0.95 -17.79 -4.73
CA MET A 106 1.67 -16.73 -4.03
C MET A 106 1.44 -16.83 -2.52
N GLU A 107 2.52 -16.78 -1.73
CA GLU A 107 2.41 -16.61 -0.28
C GLU A 107 1.93 -15.19 0.08
N GLN A 108 1.17 -15.09 1.18
CA GLN A 108 0.72 -13.79 1.66
C GLN A 108 1.91 -12.93 2.10
N ILE A 109 2.03 -11.76 1.47
CA ILE A 109 2.98 -10.73 1.90
C ILE A 109 2.36 -9.97 3.06
N ASN A 110 3.12 -9.74 4.13
CA ASN A 110 2.70 -8.94 5.28
C ASN A 110 3.67 -7.79 5.49
N ASN A 111 3.15 -6.58 5.63
CA ASN A 111 3.91 -5.36 5.84
C ASN A 111 3.26 -4.50 6.93
N THR A 112 3.97 -3.45 7.35
CA THR A 112 3.48 -2.48 8.33
C THR A 112 3.66 -1.07 7.80
N ILE A 113 2.67 -0.21 8.03
CA ILE A 113 2.73 1.24 7.80
C ILE A 113 2.40 1.98 9.10
N VAL A 114 3.05 3.13 9.31
CA VAL A 114 2.85 3.98 10.48
C VAL A 114 2.44 5.37 10.03
N PHE A 115 1.32 5.87 10.53
CA PHE A 115 0.94 7.28 10.46
C PHE A 115 1.24 7.92 11.82
N VAL A 116 2.05 8.98 11.84
CA VAL A 116 2.41 9.72 13.05
C VAL A 116 1.64 11.04 13.12
N ASP A 117 1.41 11.54 14.33
CA ASP A 117 0.80 12.85 14.50
C ASP A 117 1.66 13.94 13.84
N PRO A 118 1.05 14.94 13.18
CA PRO A 118 1.78 16.12 12.77
C PRO A 118 2.35 16.78 14.02
N LEU A 119 3.65 17.09 14.01
CA LEU A 119 4.25 17.88 15.08
C LEU A 119 3.55 19.24 15.14
N THR A 120 2.64 19.41 16.10
CA THR A 120 2.12 20.71 16.50
C THR A 120 3.22 21.36 17.33
N PHE A 121 4.03 22.20 16.69
CA PHE A 121 4.75 23.21 17.44
C PHE A 121 3.68 24.20 17.94
N GLU A 122 3.37 24.15 19.23
CA GLU A 122 2.77 25.29 19.92
C GLU A 122 3.73 26.48 19.93
#